data_AF-A0A2H3G3V8-F1
#
_entry.id   AF-A0A2H3G3V8-F1
#
_cell.length_a   1.000
_cell.length_b   1.000
_cell.length_c   1.000
_cell.angle_alpha   90.00
_cell.angle_beta   90.00
_cell.angle_gamma   90.00
#
_symmetry.space_group_name_H-M   'P 1'
#
loop_
_entity.id
_entity.type
_entity.pdbx_description
1 polymer ?
#
loop_
_entity_poly.entity_id
_entity_poly.type
_entity_poly.pdbx_seq_one_letter_code
_entity_poly.pdbx_strand_id
1 'polypeptide(L)'
;MPKVPKTRRQPRRGPIRVAAPLSPPASQNINRTISNTSDTAAGSLPVSSAAQAIDHEDGEGARLLKQAETLATMSVEVNLRALSTLAYKLQDDVKRLVLRTSDDQNFRRENEERLTRIMYEVQTVKSFMAPLQGLPPATRADIDRLQQEMRETSTKWHKQIEDVEVKLDALSEGMKQPPKPVVTKAVGPEPITPDTTGKETRAMQRAKAELQPSIQKQQTSSRSSTPESRIQDAIDSTKRWNREHKTTKLRDGHFILSYFRKQKQRDAELAGILQRTLQRRVTNKVKSRFDPQSLEELSQHALWADIIDMATEVLVVNKLKTAQLLSRS
;
A
#
# COMPACT_ATOMS: atom_id res chain seq x y z
N MET A 1 -31.89 60.54 -13.36
CA MET A 1 -31.00 59.78 -14.28
C MET A 1 -29.64 59.55 -13.63
N PRO A 2 -29.42 58.41 -12.95
CA PRO A 2 -28.09 57.97 -12.52
C PRO A 2 -27.61 56.72 -13.26
N LYS A 3 -26.28 56.66 -13.42
CA LYS A 3 -25.51 55.74 -14.28
C LYS A 3 -25.48 54.31 -13.71
N VAL A 4 -25.74 53.32 -14.57
CA VAL A 4 -25.56 51.88 -14.31
C VAL A 4 -24.10 51.50 -14.60
N PRO A 5 -23.34 50.93 -13.64
CA PRO A 5 -22.03 50.36 -13.93
C PRO A 5 -22.13 48.94 -14.51
N LYS A 6 -21.36 48.73 -15.58
CA LYS A 6 -21.23 47.51 -16.40
C LYS A 6 -20.76 46.30 -15.58
N THR A 7 -21.54 45.23 -15.58
CA THR A 7 -21.11 43.89 -15.15
C THR A 7 -20.25 43.23 -16.22
N ARG A 8 -18.98 43.01 -15.85
CA ARG A 8 -17.96 42.28 -16.63
C ARG A 8 -18.35 40.80 -16.69
N ARG A 9 -18.79 40.33 -17.87
CA ARG A 9 -19.06 38.92 -18.16
C ARG A 9 -17.74 38.14 -18.20
N GLN A 10 -17.60 37.17 -17.30
CA GLN A 10 -16.57 36.12 -17.37
C GLN A 10 -16.91 35.14 -18.52
N PRO A 11 -15.92 34.65 -19.28
CA PRO A 11 -16.17 33.67 -20.34
C PRO A 11 -16.54 32.30 -19.75
N ARG A 12 -17.68 31.77 -20.22
CA ARG A 12 -18.12 30.39 -20.01
C ARG A 12 -17.02 29.43 -20.48
N ARG A 13 -16.46 28.64 -19.56
CA ARG A 13 -15.74 27.40 -19.91
C ARG A 13 -16.74 26.43 -20.54
N GLY A 14 -16.48 26.03 -21.78
CA GLY A 14 -17.23 25.01 -22.49
C GLY A 14 -17.11 23.62 -21.85
N PRO A 15 -17.94 22.66 -22.29
CA PRO A 15 -17.98 21.32 -21.74
C PRO A 15 -16.68 20.55 -22.02
N ILE A 16 -16.14 19.92 -20.99
CA ILE A 16 -15.02 18.98 -21.07
C ILE A 16 -15.48 17.80 -21.92
N ARG A 17 -14.93 17.67 -23.14
CA ARG A 17 -15.05 16.46 -23.95
C ARG A 17 -14.52 15.28 -23.15
N VAL A 18 -15.38 14.32 -22.85
CA VAL A 18 -15.01 12.99 -22.37
C VAL A 18 -14.25 12.30 -23.50
N ALA A 19 -12.93 12.23 -23.40
CA ALA A 19 -12.13 11.38 -24.26
C ALA A 19 -12.40 9.92 -23.86
N ALA A 20 -12.82 9.11 -24.83
CA ALA A 20 -12.93 7.67 -24.68
C ALA A 20 -11.56 7.07 -24.30
N PRO A 21 -11.50 6.03 -23.44
CA PRO A 21 -10.24 5.37 -23.15
C PRO A 21 -9.72 4.69 -24.43
N LEU A 22 -8.54 5.15 -24.84
CA LEU A 22 -7.72 4.58 -25.91
C LEU A 22 -7.41 3.12 -25.58
N SER A 23 -7.75 2.23 -26.51
CA SER A 23 -7.30 0.83 -26.54
C SER A 23 -5.78 0.76 -26.38
N PRO A 24 -5.24 -0.23 -25.63
CA PRO A 24 -3.80 -0.41 -25.56
C PRO A 24 -3.24 -0.89 -26.92
N PRO A 25 -2.04 -0.43 -27.31
CA PRO A 25 -1.42 -0.81 -28.58
C PRO A 25 -1.04 -2.30 -28.58
N ALA A 26 -1.34 -2.96 -29.70
CA ALA A 26 -0.91 -4.31 -29.99
C ALA A 26 0.61 -4.44 -29.83
N SER A 27 1.05 -5.36 -28.97
CA SER A 27 2.46 -5.72 -28.84
C SER A 27 2.96 -6.32 -30.15
N GLN A 28 3.82 -5.57 -30.82
CA GLN A 28 4.71 -6.05 -31.87
C GLN A 28 5.68 -7.07 -31.24
N ASN A 29 5.45 -8.35 -31.51
CA ASN A 29 6.44 -9.39 -31.27
C ASN A 29 7.22 -9.63 -32.56
N ILE A 30 8.42 -9.06 -32.61
CA ILE A 30 9.41 -9.26 -33.67
C ILE A 30 10.21 -10.49 -33.26
N ASN A 31 9.96 -11.65 -33.88
CA ASN A 31 10.89 -12.77 -34.00
C ASN A 31 10.28 -13.91 -34.83
N ARG A 32 10.64 -14.00 -36.12
CA ARG A 32 11.30 -15.17 -36.72
C ARG A 32 11.46 -15.02 -38.23
N THR A 33 12.70 -14.73 -38.61
CA THR A 33 13.29 -15.15 -39.88
C THR A 33 13.45 -16.66 -39.85
N ILE A 34 12.61 -17.39 -40.58
CA ILE A 34 12.96 -18.68 -41.18
C ILE A 34 12.40 -18.64 -42.59
N SER A 35 13.30 -18.51 -43.56
CA SER A 35 13.02 -18.61 -44.98
C SER A 35 12.58 -20.03 -45.29
N ASN A 36 11.30 -20.24 -45.60
CA ASN A 36 10.85 -21.40 -46.35
C ASN A 36 10.33 -20.89 -47.70
N THR A 37 11.13 -21.15 -48.72
CA THR A 37 10.74 -21.14 -50.12
C THR A 37 9.62 -22.16 -50.34
N SER A 38 8.47 -21.71 -50.80
CA SER A 38 7.42 -22.56 -51.36
C SER A 38 6.82 -21.78 -52.52
N ASP A 39 7.39 -21.98 -53.70
CA ASP A 39 6.84 -21.46 -54.94
C ASP A 39 5.50 -22.12 -55.21
N THR A 40 4.47 -21.28 -55.24
CA THR A 40 3.20 -21.47 -55.93
C THR A 40 3.40 -21.36 -57.45
N ALA A 41 3.07 -22.42 -58.19
CA ALA A 41 2.52 -22.45 -59.56
C ALA A 41 2.65 -23.88 -60.10
N ALA A 42 1.77 -24.47 -60.91
CA ALA A 42 0.56 -24.04 -61.58
C ALA A 42 -0.32 -25.29 -61.78
N GLY A 43 -1.63 -25.09 -61.91
CA GLY A 43 -2.54 -26.13 -62.35
C GLY A 43 -2.15 -26.68 -63.73
N SER A 44 -2.28 -27.99 -63.89
CA SER A 44 -2.44 -28.63 -65.19
C SER A 44 -3.19 -29.95 -64.97
N LEU A 45 -4.40 -29.98 -65.49
CA LEU A 45 -5.20 -31.19 -65.69
C LEU A 45 -4.43 -32.15 -66.60
N PRO A 46 -4.48 -33.48 -66.36
CA PRO A 46 -4.34 -34.44 -67.44
C PRO A 46 -5.73 -34.91 -67.87
N VAL A 47 -5.98 -34.60 -69.13
CA VAL A 47 -6.96 -35.21 -70.02
C VAL A 47 -6.88 -36.74 -69.94
N SER A 48 -8.05 -37.39 -69.88
CA SER A 48 -8.22 -38.82 -70.17
C SER A 48 -7.59 -39.16 -71.51
N SER A 49 -6.66 -40.11 -71.53
CA SER A 49 -6.30 -40.79 -72.76
C SER A 49 -6.11 -42.28 -72.52
N ALA A 50 -6.99 -43.03 -73.19
CA ALA A 50 -6.92 -44.41 -73.62
C ALA A 50 -6.06 -45.40 -72.83
N ALA A 51 -6.75 -46.38 -72.24
CA ALA A 51 -6.21 -47.69 -71.95
C ALA A 51 -5.55 -48.30 -73.20
N GLN A 52 -4.24 -48.55 -73.14
CA GLN A 52 -3.62 -49.63 -73.90
C GLN A 52 -3.24 -50.72 -72.91
N ALA A 53 -3.96 -51.84 -73.02
CA ALA A 53 -3.61 -53.09 -72.40
C ALA A 53 -2.26 -53.54 -72.99
N ILE A 54 -1.26 -53.69 -72.14
CA ILE A 54 -0.11 -54.53 -72.40
C ILE A 54 -0.10 -55.55 -71.26
N ASP A 55 -0.48 -56.78 -71.59
CA ASP A 55 -0.33 -57.97 -70.77
C ASP A 55 1.17 -58.19 -70.49
N HIS A 56 1.63 -57.63 -69.37
CA HIS A 56 2.79 -58.11 -68.64
C HIS A 56 2.71 -57.55 -67.22
N GLU A 57 2.71 -58.44 -66.22
CA GLU A 57 2.87 -58.15 -64.78
C GLU A 57 1.64 -57.72 -63.93
N ASP A 58 0.55 -58.50 -63.99
CA ASP A 58 -0.53 -58.44 -62.98
C ASP A 58 -0.04 -58.56 -61.51
N GLY A 59 1.10 -59.23 -61.31
CA GLY A 59 1.72 -59.40 -60.00
C GLY A 59 2.45 -58.16 -59.48
N GLU A 60 3.05 -57.35 -60.35
CA GLU A 60 3.81 -56.16 -59.95
C GLU A 60 2.89 -54.96 -59.70
N GLY A 61 1.88 -54.77 -60.54
CA GLY A 61 0.83 -53.77 -60.32
C GLY A 61 0.09 -53.95 -59.00
N ALA A 62 -0.30 -55.19 -58.67
CA ALA A 62 -0.94 -55.51 -57.38
C ALA A 62 -0.01 -55.30 -56.17
N ARG A 63 1.30 -55.52 -56.33
CA ARG A 63 2.30 -55.24 -55.28
C ARG A 63 2.52 -53.75 -55.07
N LEU A 64 2.63 -52.98 -56.15
CA LEU A 64 2.75 -51.52 -56.09
C LEU A 64 1.51 -50.88 -55.50
N LEU A 65 0.31 -51.40 -55.81
CA LEU A 65 -0.95 -50.90 -55.26
C LEU A 65 -1.05 -51.19 -53.76
N LYS A 66 -0.68 -52.40 -53.30
CA LYS A 66 -0.56 -52.71 -51.86
C LYS A 66 0.47 -51.82 -51.17
N GLN A 67 1.60 -51.53 -51.82
CA GLN A 67 2.61 -50.63 -51.27
C GLN A 67 2.07 -49.20 -51.17
N ALA A 68 1.36 -48.71 -52.18
CA ALA A 68 0.71 -47.40 -52.16
C ALA A 68 -0.37 -47.32 -51.06
N GLU A 69 -1.18 -48.37 -50.87
CA GLU A 69 -2.15 -48.47 -49.79
C GLU A 69 -1.47 -48.43 -48.42
N THR A 70 -0.39 -49.19 -48.20
CA THR A 70 0.36 -49.15 -46.93
C THR A 70 1.01 -47.79 -46.68
N LEU A 71 1.53 -47.13 -47.71
CA LEU A 71 2.08 -45.77 -47.57
C LEU A 71 0.98 -44.75 -47.27
N ALA A 72 -0.20 -44.89 -47.88
CA ALA A 72 -1.35 -44.05 -47.61
C ALA A 72 -1.84 -44.20 -46.17
N THR A 73 -1.96 -45.44 -45.66
CA THR A 73 -2.35 -45.68 -44.26
C THR A 73 -1.32 -45.14 -43.28
N MET A 74 -0.03 -45.39 -43.52
CA MET A 74 1.04 -44.83 -42.70
C MET A 74 1.03 -43.30 -42.69
N SER A 75 0.80 -42.66 -43.84
CA SER A 75 0.70 -41.20 -43.95
C SER A 75 -0.49 -40.65 -43.15
N VAL A 76 -1.64 -41.31 -43.25
CA VAL A 76 -2.83 -40.94 -42.46
C VAL A 76 -2.56 -41.09 -40.97
N GLU A 77 -1.93 -42.17 -40.52
CA GLU A 77 -1.59 -42.35 -39.10
C GLU A 77 -0.62 -41.28 -38.58
N VAL A 78 0.41 -40.93 -39.35
CA VAL A 78 1.34 -39.85 -38.99
C VAL A 78 0.61 -38.52 -38.88
N ASN A 79 -0.27 -38.21 -39.84
CA ASN A 79 -1.08 -37.01 -39.82
C ASN A 79 -2.04 -36.99 -38.61
N LEU A 80 -2.65 -38.11 -38.26
CA LEU A 80 -3.51 -38.22 -37.07
C LEU A 80 -2.73 -38.01 -35.78
N ARG A 81 -1.49 -38.51 -35.67
CA ARG A 81 -0.61 -38.26 -34.52
C ARG A 81 -0.17 -36.79 -34.45
N ALA A 82 0.08 -36.15 -35.58
CA ALA A 82 0.39 -34.73 -35.64
C ALA A 82 -0.82 -33.87 -35.23
N LEU A 83 -2.01 -34.19 -35.75
CA LEU A 83 -3.26 -33.52 -35.41
C LEU A 83 -3.62 -33.69 -33.94
N SER A 84 -3.46 -34.89 -33.37
CA SER A 84 -3.72 -35.11 -31.93
C SER A 84 -2.77 -34.30 -31.06
N THR A 85 -1.48 -34.21 -31.43
CA THR A 85 -0.51 -33.37 -30.73
C THR A 85 -0.88 -31.90 -30.79
N LEU A 86 -1.36 -31.41 -31.94
CA LEU A 86 -1.86 -30.04 -32.09
C LEU A 86 -3.13 -29.81 -31.25
N ALA A 87 -4.05 -30.77 -31.23
CA ALA A 87 -5.27 -30.69 -30.44
C ALA A 87 -4.96 -30.60 -28.93
N TYR A 88 -4.01 -31.38 -28.42
CA TYR A 88 -3.60 -31.30 -27.01
C TYR A 88 -2.93 -29.96 -26.68
N LYS A 89 -2.07 -29.44 -27.57
CA LYS A 89 -1.48 -28.11 -27.38
C LYS A 89 -2.55 -27.01 -27.34
N LEU A 90 -3.51 -27.06 -28.27
CA LEU A 90 -4.62 -26.11 -28.31
C LEU A 90 -5.48 -26.21 -27.05
N GLN A 91 -5.75 -27.42 -26.57
CA GLN A 91 -6.48 -27.63 -25.32
C GLN A 91 -5.75 -26.97 -24.13
N ASP A 92 -4.44 -27.12 -24.03
CA ASP A 92 -3.64 -26.50 -22.97
C ASP A 92 -3.58 -24.96 -23.11
N ASP A 93 -3.50 -24.45 -24.32
CA ASP A 93 -3.57 -23.01 -24.59
C ASP A 93 -4.93 -22.43 -24.21
N VAL A 94 -6.03 -23.12 -24.53
CA VAL A 94 -7.39 -22.74 -24.11
C VAL A 94 -7.52 -22.79 -22.59
N LYS A 95 -7.01 -23.83 -21.91
CA LYS A 95 -7.01 -23.89 -20.43
C LYS A 95 -6.22 -22.71 -19.83
N ARG A 96 -5.06 -22.39 -20.39
CA ARG A 96 -4.22 -21.27 -19.95
C ARG A 96 -4.94 -19.93 -20.16
N LEU A 97 -5.62 -19.77 -21.30
CA LEU A 97 -6.42 -18.59 -21.59
C LEU A 97 -7.57 -18.48 -20.61
N VAL A 98 -8.33 -19.56 -20.38
CA VAL A 98 -9.43 -19.61 -19.41
C VAL A 98 -8.94 -19.23 -18.02
N LEU A 99 -7.81 -19.76 -17.55
CA LEU A 99 -7.21 -19.37 -16.26
C LEU A 99 -6.88 -17.87 -16.22
N ARG A 100 -6.23 -17.33 -17.24
CA ARG A 100 -5.95 -15.88 -17.34
C ARG A 100 -7.22 -15.03 -17.41
N THR A 101 -8.28 -15.51 -18.03
CA THR A 101 -9.59 -14.82 -18.06
C THR A 101 -10.40 -15.04 -16.80
N SER A 102 -10.15 -16.11 -16.04
CA SER A 102 -10.75 -16.33 -14.71
C SER A 102 -10.23 -15.32 -13.70
N ASP A 103 -9.01 -14.81 -13.89
CA ASP A 103 -8.50 -13.66 -13.16
C ASP A 103 -9.34 -12.38 -13.43
N ASP A 104 -9.97 -12.25 -14.60
CA ASP A 104 -10.92 -11.15 -14.89
C ASP A 104 -12.24 -11.29 -14.10
N GLN A 105 -12.65 -12.51 -13.73
CA GLN A 105 -13.82 -12.68 -12.83
C GLN A 105 -13.55 -12.11 -11.43
N ASN A 106 -12.31 -12.21 -10.95
CA ASN A 106 -11.93 -11.59 -9.69
C ASN A 106 -11.92 -10.06 -9.81
N PHE A 107 -11.42 -9.51 -10.92
CA PHE A 107 -11.52 -8.07 -11.19
C PHE A 107 -12.97 -7.58 -11.25
N ARG A 108 -13.86 -8.33 -11.93
CA ARG A 108 -15.30 -8.01 -11.97
C ARG A 108 -15.92 -8.03 -10.59
N ARG A 109 -15.64 -9.06 -9.78
CA ARG A 109 -16.12 -9.17 -8.40
C ARG A 109 -15.64 -8.01 -7.54
N GLU A 110 -14.35 -7.67 -7.60
CA GLU A 110 -13.78 -6.51 -6.88
C GLU A 110 -14.44 -5.20 -7.33
N ASN A 111 -14.68 -5.04 -8.63
CA ASN A 111 -15.31 -3.84 -9.17
C ASN A 111 -16.79 -3.73 -8.77
N GLU A 112 -17.53 -4.84 -8.77
CA GLU A 112 -18.92 -4.91 -8.30
C GLU A 112 -19.01 -4.62 -6.80
N GLU A 113 -18.10 -5.17 -5.98
CA GLU A 113 -18.05 -4.89 -4.54
C GLU A 113 -17.73 -3.41 -4.28
N ARG A 114 -16.81 -2.82 -5.04
CA ARG A 114 -16.50 -1.38 -4.96
C ARG A 114 -17.70 -0.53 -5.35
N LEU A 115 -18.39 -0.86 -6.44
CA LEU A 115 -19.58 -0.12 -6.88
C LEU A 115 -20.69 -0.19 -5.82
N THR A 116 -20.88 -1.36 -5.22
CA THR A 116 -21.83 -1.59 -4.14
C THR A 116 -21.50 -0.74 -2.90
N ARG A 117 -20.22 -0.69 -2.49
CA ARG A 117 -19.77 0.18 -1.39
C ARG A 117 -20.05 1.65 -1.65
N ILE A 118 -19.68 2.14 -2.84
CA ILE A 118 -19.93 3.54 -3.23
C ILE A 118 -21.43 3.85 -3.22
N MET A 119 -22.26 2.93 -3.72
CA MET A 119 -23.72 3.11 -3.70
C MET A 119 -24.25 3.25 -2.26
N TYR A 120 -23.77 2.41 -1.33
CA TYR A 120 -24.13 2.55 0.08
C TYR A 120 -23.62 3.87 0.68
N GLU A 121 -22.40 4.30 0.38
CA GLU A 121 -21.88 5.60 0.83
C GLU A 121 -22.67 6.79 0.29
N VAL A 122 -23.04 6.76 -0.99
CA VAL A 122 -23.89 7.80 -1.59
C VAL A 122 -25.26 7.80 -0.92
N GLN A 123 -25.83 6.63 -0.63
CA GLN A 123 -27.11 6.53 0.05
C GLN A 123 -27.03 7.03 1.49
N THR A 124 -25.96 6.74 2.23
CA THR A 124 -25.76 7.24 3.60
C THR A 124 -25.55 8.76 3.59
N VAL A 125 -24.71 9.29 2.70
CA VAL A 125 -24.53 10.74 2.53
C VAL A 125 -25.85 11.41 2.15
N LYS A 126 -26.63 10.82 1.25
CA LYS A 126 -27.95 11.34 0.87
C LYS A 126 -28.90 11.35 2.06
N SER A 127 -28.93 10.30 2.87
CA SER A 127 -29.74 10.25 4.08
C SER A 127 -29.30 11.29 5.12
N PHE A 128 -28.00 11.53 5.25
CA PHE A 128 -27.44 12.55 6.14
C PHE A 128 -27.71 13.98 5.62
N MET A 129 -27.73 14.17 4.30
CA MET A 129 -28.02 15.45 3.66
C MET A 129 -29.53 15.75 3.59
N ALA A 130 -30.41 14.75 3.62
CA ALA A 130 -31.86 14.95 3.50
C ALA A 130 -32.44 15.90 4.57
N PRO A 131 -32.06 15.83 5.86
CA PRO A 131 -32.48 16.81 6.88
C PRO A 131 -31.90 18.21 6.67
N LEU A 132 -30.77 18.31 5.96
CA LEU A 132 -30.10 19.58 5.66
C LEU A 132 -30.58 20.17 4.33
N GLN A 133 -31.33 19.41 3.53
CA GLN A 133 -31.83 19.79 2.22
C GLN A 133 -32.99 20.79 2.39
N GLY A 134 -32.64 22.07 2.56
CA GLY A 134 -33.59 23.17 2.79
C GLY A 134 -33.13 24.17 3.85
N LEU A 135 -32.13 23.82 4.65
CA LEU A 135 -31.51 24.77 5.57
C LEU A 135 -30.52 25.67 4.79
N PRO A 136 -30.49 26.98 5.06
CA PRO A 136 -29.44 27.84 4.55
C PRO A 136 -28.08 27.32 5.03
N PRO A 137 -27.03 27.39 4.20
CA PRO A 137 -25.67 27.04 4.63
C PRO A 137 -25.32 27.83 5.89
N ALA A 138 -24.84 27.16 6.94
CA ALA A 138 -24.45 27.82 8.18
C ALA A 138 -23.47 28.96 7.86
N THR A 139 -23.82 30.18 8.25
CA THR A 139 -22.97 31.33 8.00
C THR A 139 -21.80 31.26 8.98
N ARG A 140 -20.65 31.82 8.60
CA ARG A 140 -19.47 31.89 9.48
C ARG A 140 -19.80 32.52 10.84
N ALA A 141 -20.71 33.51 10.86
CA ALA A 141 -21.21 34.13 12.07
C ALA A 141 -21.97 33.16 13.00
N ASP A 142 -22.74 32.21 12.44
CA ASP A 142 -23.46 31.21 13.23
C ASP A 142 -22.50 30.22 13.89
N ILE A 143 -21.45 29.84 13.16
CA ILE A 143 -20.37 28.98 13.66
C ILE A 143 -19.60 29.69 14.78
N ASP A 144 -19.22 30.96 14.57
CA ASP A 144 -18.49 31.75 15.56
C ASP A 144 -19.32 31.97 16.83
N ARG A 145 -20.64 32.19 16.70
CA ARG A 145 -21.57 32.29 17.83
C ARG A 145 -21.65 30.97 18.61
N LEU A 146 -21.82 29.84 17.92
CA LEU A 146 -21.89 28.53 18.57
C LEU A 146 -20.58 28.18 19.31
N GLN A 147 -19.43 28.49 18.71
CA GLN A 147 -18.13 28.32 19.36
C GLN A 147 -17.98 29.19 20.60
N GLN A 148 -18.49 30.42 20.56
CA GLN A 148 -18.50 31.32 21.70
C GLN A 148 -19.38 30.79 22.83
N GLU A 149 -20.60 30.35 22.54
CA GLU A 149 -21.51 29.72 23.50
C GLU A 149 -20.88 28.44 24.12
N MET A 150 -20.17 27.65 23.33
CA MET A 150 -19.42 26.48 23.83
C MET A 150 -18.26 26.88 24.77
N ARG A 151 -17.52 27.94 24.47
CA ARG A 151 -16.48 28.45 25.38
C ARG A 151 -17.07 29.00 26.68
N GLU A 152 -18.20 29.70 26.59
CA GLU A 152 -18.89 30.25 27.76
C GLU A 152 -19.43 29.14 28.68
N THR A 153 -20.04 28.11 28.11
CA THR A 153 -20.46 26.93 28.89
C THR A 153 -19.28 26.19 29.49
N SER A 154 -18.20 25.98 28.74
CA SER A 154 -16.97 25.37 29.25
C SER A 154 -16.37 26.15 30.42
N THR A 155 -16.25 27.48 30.30
CA THR A 155 -15.73 28.32 31.39
C THR A 155 -16.65 28.32 32.61
N LYS A 156 -17.98 28.28 32.40
CA LYS A 156 -18.95 28.13 33.50
C LYS A 156 -18.77 26.80 34.24
N TRP A 157 -18.58 25.70 33.52
CA TRP A 157 -18.30 24.39 34.11
C TRP A 157 -16.98 24.36 34.87
N HIS A 158 -15.92 24.94 34.31
CA HIS A 158 -14.63 25.03 35.02
C HIS A 158 -14.76 25.81 36.32
N LYS A 159 -15.46 26.95 36.32
CA LYS A 159 -15.72 27.71 37.54
C LYS A 159 -16.55 26.94 38.57
N GLN A 160 -17.53 26.15 38.11
CA GLN A 160 -18.31 25.30 39.01
C GLN A 160 -17.47 24.18 39.63
N ILE A 161 -16.55 23.59 38.87
CA ILE A 161 -15.61 22.59 39.40
C ILE A 161 -14.67 23.22 40.41
N GLU A 162 -14.09 24.38 40.10
CA GLU A 162 -13.20 25.12 41.00
C GLU A 162 -13.92 25.52 42.31
N ASP A 163 -15.17 25.97 42.25
CA ASP A 163 -15.99 26.26 43.44
C ASP A 163 -16.27 24.99 44.28
N VAL A 164 -16.49 23.84 43.63
CA VAL A 164 -16.66 22.55 44.32
C VAL A 164 -15.35 22.09 44.96
N GLU A 165 -14.22 22.25 44.29
CA GLU A 165 -12.89 21.94 44.84
C GLU A 165 -12.58 22.80 46.06
N VAL A 166 -12.81 24.11 46.00
CA VAL A 166 -12.62 25.02 47.15
C VAL A 166 -13.52 24.65 48.33
N LYS A 167 -14.78 24.28 48.07
CA LYS A 167 -15.70 23.81 49.13
C LYS A 167 -15.25 22.48 49.73
N LEU A 168 -14.70 21.57 48.91
CA LEU A 168 -14.16 20.31 49.37
C LEU A 168 -12.91 20.51 50.24
N ASP A 169 -12.03 21.43 49.84
CA ASP A 169 -10.85 21.80 50.61
C ASP A 169 -11.22 22.47 51.94
N ALA A 170 -12.23 23.34 51.96
CA ALA A 170 -12.73 23.96 53.19
C ALA A 170 -13.34 22.93 54.16
N LEU A 171 -14.07 21.93 53.65
CA LEU A 171 -14.58 20.81 54.45
C LEU A 171 -13.45 19.90 54.95
N SER A 172 -12.44 19.65 54.12
CA SER A 172 -11.25 18.87 54.47
C SER A 172 -10.45 19.55 55.59
N GLU A 173 -10.21 20.86 55.49
CA GLU A 173 -9.52 21.63 56.54
C GLU A 173 -10.38 21.79 57.82
N GLY A 174 -11.71 21.94 57.68
CA GLY A 174 -12.64 21.93 58.80
C GLY A 174 -12.66 20.59 59.56
N MET A 175 -12.45 19.48 58.86
CA MET A 175 -12.39 18.14 59.44
C MET A 175 -11.03 17.80 60.06
N LYS A 176 -9.99 18.62 59.81
CA LYS A 176 -8.66 18.54 60.44
C LYS A 176 -8.54 19.29 61.77
N GLN A 177 -9.61 19.91 62.30
CA GLN A 177 -9.64 20.47 63.66
C GLN A 177 -10.24 19.48 64.69
N PRO A 178 -9.42 18.75 65.47
CA PRO A 178 -9.87 18.09 66.70
C PRO A 178 -9.97 19.11 67.85
N PRO A 179 -10.85 18.89 68.86
CA PRO A 179 -10.90 19.74 70.05
C PRO A 179 -9.62 19.57 70.89
N LYS A 180 -9.07 20.69 71.40
CA LYS A 180 -7.86 20.75 72.25
C LYS A 180 -7.98 19.91 73.53
N PRO A 181 -6.87 19.34 74.02
CA PRO A 181 -6.33 19.84 75.30
C PRO A 181 -4.79 19.94 75.39
N VAL A 182 -4.35 20.99 76.10
CA VAL A 182 -3.29 21.09 77.14
C VAL A 182 -1.85 20.62 76.84
N VAL A 183 -0.95 21.62 76.71
CA VAL A 183 0.38 21.87 77.37
C VAL A 183 1.18 20.62 77.82
N THR A 184 2.42 20.40 77.36
CA THR A 184 3.66 20.87 78.05
C THR A 184 4.92 20.94 77.15
N LYS A 185 5.80 21.89 77.50
CA LYS A 185 7.10 22.25 76.92
C LYS A 185 8.25 21.30 77.31
N ALA A 186 9.25 21.15 76.44
CA ALA A 186 10.70 21.07 76.74
C ALA A 186 11.49 21.39 75.43
N VAL A 187 12.12 22.56 75.26
CA VAL A 187 13.54 22.91 75.58
C VAL A 187 14.51 21.98 74.82
N GLY A 188 15.13 22.37 73.70
CA GLY A 188 16.26 23.30 73.50
C GLY A 188 16.97 23.02 72.15
N PRO A 189 18.10 23.67 71.76
CA PRO A 189 18.13 24.70 70.71
C PRO A 189 19.12 24.53 69.51
N GLU A 190 18.75 25.16 68.36
CA GLU A 190 19.53 25.98 67.36
C GLU A 190 20.84 25.49 66.66
N PRO A 191 21.36 26.18 65.60
CA PRO A 191 20.76 26.85 64.41
C PRO A 191 21.58 26.58 63.10
N ILE A 192 21.17 27.14 61.94
CA ILE A 192 21.99 27.74 60.83
C ILE A 192 21.10 27.94 59.56
N THR A 193 20.60 29.17 59.44
CA THR A 193 20.53 30.10 58.26
C THR A 193 19.91 29.72 56.88
N PRO A 194 19.50 30.75 56.08
CA PRO A 194 18.34 30.72 55.19
C PRO A 194 18.68 30.81 53.68
N ASP A 195 17.62 30.99 52.88
CA ASP A 195 17.48 31.59 51.53
C ASP A 195 16.81 30.66 50.51
N THR A 196 15.53 30.89 50.19
CA THR A 196 14.95 31.85 49.22
C THR A 196 15.22 31.47 47.76
N THR A 197 14.27 31.83 46.88
CA THR A 197 14.23 31.68 45.41
C THR A 197 13.47 30.42 44.95
N GLY A 198 12.43 30.48 44.12
CA GLY A 198 11.94 31.56 43.28
C GLY A 198 11.33 30.92 42.04
N LYS A 199 10.15 31.41 41.66
CA LYS A 199 9.40 31.08 40.45
C LYS A 199 10.28 31.23 39.20
N GLU A 200 10.15 30.35 38.22
CA GLU A 200 10.31 30.79 36.82
C GLU A 200 9.56 29.94 35.79
N THR A 201 8.79 30.69 35.01
CA THR A 201 7.92 30.39 33.88
C THR A 201 8.74 30.02 32.64
N ARG A 202 8.32 29.00 31.87
CA ARG A 202 8.86 28.76 30.51
C ARG A 202 7.73 28.64 29.49
N ALA A 203 7.15 29.81 29.18
CA ALA A 203 6.46 30.06 27.92
C ALA A 203 7.44 30.75 26.96
N MET A 204 7.20 30.58 25.65
CA MET A 204 7.95 31.09 24.50
C MET A 204 9.24 30.34 24.12
N GLN A 205 9.12 29.47 23.12
CA GLN A 205 9.82 29.64 21.84
C GLN A 205 9.34 28.56 20.86
N ARG A 206 8.57 28.97 19.84
CA ARG A 206 8.63 28.46 18.45
C ARG A 206 7.54 29.14 17.60
N ALA A 207 7.87 30.32 17.11
CA ALA A 207 7.31 30.87 15.89
C ALA A 207 8.48 31.22 14.97
N LYS A 208 8.83 30.30 14.06
CA LYS A 208 9.45 30.58 12.75
C LYS A 208 9.76 29.26 12.05
N ALA A 209 8.97 28.93 11.03
CA ALA A 209 9.42 28.34 9.76
C ALA A 209 8.19 27.98 8.90
N GLU A 210 7.44 29.00 8.48
CA GLU A 210 6.82 28.95 7.15
C GLU A 210 7.91 29.37 6.15
N LEU A 211 8.30 28.43 5.29
CA LEU A 211 8.78 28.66 3.92
C LEU A 211 9.07 27.29 3.30
N GLN A 212 8.13 26.78 2.51
CA GLN A 212 8.49 26.04 1.31
C GLN A 212 9.21 27.02 0.36
N PRO A 213 10.22 26.59 -0.44
CA PRO A 213 10.00 25.58 -1.48
C PRO A 213 11.20 24.67 -1.79
N SER A 214 10.93 23.74 -2.71
CA SER A 214 11.87 23.16 -3.67
C SER A 214 12.45 21.77 -3.36
N ILE A 215 12.01 20.86 -4.21
CA ILE A 215 12.68 19.63 -4.67
C ILE A 215 14.18 19.89 -4.83
N GLN A 216 15.02 19.18 -4.08
CA GLN A 216 16.39 18.85 -4.48
C GLN A 216 16.88 17.62 -3.71
N LYS A 217 17.25 16.59 -4.48
CA LYS A 217 18.18 15.49 -4.18
C LYS A 217 18.83 15.55 -2.78
N GLN A 218 18.42 14.65 -1.88
CA GLN A 218 19.25 14.28 -0.73
C GLN A 218 19.82 12.88 -0.95
N GLN A 219 20.92 12.88 -1.69
CA GLN A 219 21.99 11.92 -1.51
C GLN A 219 22.99 12.55 -0.53
N THR A 220 23.46 11.75 0.43
CA THR A 220 24.56 11.99 1.39
C THR A 220 24.39 13.04 2.50
N SER A 221 24.14 12.58 3.73
CA SER A 221 24.64 13.20 4.98
C SER A 221 24.49 12.24 6.16
N SER A 222 25.30 11.17 6.20
CA SER A 222 25.33 10.19 7.30
C SER A 222 26.42 10.50 8.34
N ARG A 223 26.86 11.76 8.50
CA ARG A 223 27.93 12.11 9.47
C ARG A 223 27.54 13.07 10.59
N SER A 224 26.27 13.47 10.70
CA SER A 224 25.81 14.39 11.76
C SER A 224 24.41 14.10 12.31
N SER A 225 23.81 12.96 11.95
CA SER A 225 22.52 12.54 12.51
C SER A 225 22.74 11.83 13.85
N THR A 226 22.15 12.33 14.93
CA THR A 226 22.13 11.61 16.21
C THR A 226 21.41 10.27 16.04
N PRO A 227 21.77 9.22 16.81
CA PRO A 227 21.08 7.94 16.79
C PRO A 227 19.56 8.07 16.93
N GLU A 228 19.09 9.03 17.74
CA GLU A 228 17.67 9.32 17.94
C GLU A 228 17.00 9.87 16.67
N SER A 229 17.70 10.72 15.92
CA SER A 229 17.20 11.24 14.64
C SER A 229 17.13 10.14 13.58
N ARG A 230 18.12 9.25 13.51
CA ARG A 230 18.13 8.07 12.63
C ARG A 230 16.94 7.14 12.91
N ILE A 231 16.65 6.90 14.20
CA ILE A 231 15.50 6.09 14.62
C ILE A 231 14.19 6.78 14.24
N GLN A 232 14.06 8.09 14.46
CA GLN A 232 12.85 8.82 14.12
C GLN A 232 12.59 8.83 12.61
N ASP A 233 13.63 9.02 11.80
CA ASP A 233 13.55 8.96 10.34
C ASP A 233 13.15 7.57 9.85
N ALA A 234 13.64 6.52 10.52
CA ALA A 234 13.23 5.15 10.25
C ALA A 234 11.75 4.93 10.60
N ILE A 235 11.27 5.44 11.74
CA ILE A 235 9.84 5.37 12.11
C ILE A 235 8.97 6.04 11.04
N ASP A 236 9.34 7.24 10.60
CA ASP A 236 8.57 7.98 9.61
C ASP A 236 8.68 7.34 8.21
N SER A 237 9.82 6.74 7.88
CA SER A 237 9.99 5.85 6.73
C SER A 237 9.01 4.66 6.80
N THR A 238 9.00 3.90 7.90
CA THR A 238 8.11 2.74 8.07
C THR A 238 6.64 3.15 8.02
N LYS A 239 6.25 4.29 8.59
CA LYS A 239 4.87 4.82 8.49
C LYS A 239 4.48 5.12 7.04
N ARG A 240 5.36 5.77 6.27
CA ARG A 240 5.12 6.05 4.84
C ARG A 240 4.96 4.75 4.06
N TRP A 241 5.90 3.82 4.23
CA TRP A 241 5.84 2.50 3.60
C TRP A 241 4.58 1.72 4.01
N ASN A 242 4.09 1.85 5.25
CA ASN A 242 2.86 1.21 5.69
C ASN A 242 1.61 1.80 5.01
N ARG A 243 1.59 3.12 4.75
CA ARG A 243 0.53 3.74 3.95
C ARG A 243 0.57 3.26 2.50
N GLU A 244 1.76 3.17 1.93
CA GLU A 244 1.96 2.64 0.57
C GLU A 244 1.53 1.17 0.48
N HIS A 245 1.89 0.34 1.47
CA HIS A 245 1.50 -1.08 1.53
C HIS A 245 -0.02 -1.25 1.49
N LYS A 246 -0.75 -0.47 2.29
CA LYS A 246 -2.23 -0.49 2.33
C LYS A 246 -2.91 -0.14 1.00
N THR A 247 -2.22 0.58 0.12
CA THR A 247 -2.77 1.01 -1.17
C THR A 247 -2.24 0.17 -2.34
N THR A 248 -1.23 -0.66 -2.12
CA THR A 248 -0.62 -1.49 -3.15
C THR A 248 -1.24 -2.89 -3.17
N LYS A 249 -1.31 -3.50 -4.36
CA LYS A 249 -1.74 -4.90 -4.55
C LYS A 249 -0.57 -5.88 -4.66
N LEU A 250 0.66 -5.40 -4.47
CA LEU A 250 1.87 -6.22 -4.54
C LEU A 250 1.93 -7.22 -3.38
N ARG A 251 2.51 -8.39 -3.65
CA ARG A 251 2.78 -9.40 -2.62
C ARG A 251 3.77 -8.85 -1.58
N ASP A 252 3.50 -9.15 -0.31
CA ASP A 252 4.29 -8.71 0.85
C ASP A 252 5.78 -8.91 0.68
N GLY A 253 6.24 -10.09 0.24
CA GLY A 253 7.67 -10.35 0.07
C GLY A 253 8.39 -9.38 -0.86
N HIS A 254 7.78 -9.00 -1.98
CA HIS A 254 8.37 -8.03 -2.90
C HIS A 254 8.43 -6.62 -2.28
N PHE A 255 7.40 -6.27 -1.52
CA PHE A 255 7.31 -5.00 -0.82
C PHE A 255 8.33 -4.90 0.32
N ILE A 256 8.49 -5.97 1.09
CA ILE A 256 9.48 -6.12 2.17
C ILE A 256 10.91 -6.00 1.62
N LEU A 257 11.22 -6.70 0.53
CA LEU A 257 12.50 -6.57 -0.17
C LEU A 257 12.80 -5.12 -0.56
N SER A 258 11.81 -4.44 -1.14
CA SER A 258 11.94 -3.05 -1.57
C SER A 258 12.14 -2.10 -0.38
N TYR A 259 11.43 -2.34 0.73
CA TYR A 259 11.60 -1.61 1.98
C TYR A 259 13.04 -1.72 2.52
N PHE A 260 13.54 -2.95 2.69
CA PHE A 260 14.88 -3.17 3.23
C PHE A 260 15.98 -2.68 2.30
N ARG A 261 15.83 -2.77 0.97
CA ARG A 261 16.79 -2.18 0.03
C ARG A 261 16.88 -0.66 0.21
N LYS A 262 15.75 0.04 0.30
CA LYS A 262 15.75 1.50 0.55
C LYS A 262 16.24 1.84 1.95
N GLN A 263 15.93 1.02 2.97
CA GLN A 263 16.40 1.25 4.33
C GLN A 263 17.91 1.04 4.43
N LYS A 264 18.47 -0.01 3.84
CA LYS A 264 19.92 -0.28 3.78
C LYS A 264 20.67 0.83 3.05
N GLN A 265 20.08 1.41 2.00
CA GLN A 265 20.67 2.55 1.30
C GLN A 265 20.72 3.82 2.16
N ARG A 266 19.72 4.03 3.02
CA ARG A 266 19.68 5.18 3.94
C ARG A 266 20.56 4.98 5.17
N ASP A 267 20.47 3.79 5.76
CA ASP A 267 21.11 3.45 7.02
C ASP A 267 21.39 1.93 7.06
N ALA A 268 22.63 1.56 6.72
CA ALA A 268 23.04 0.17 6.63
C ALA A 268 23.07 -0.53 8.00
N GLU A 269 23.47 0.18 9.06
CA GLU A 269 23.59 -0.37 10.42
C GLU A 269 22.22 -0.65 11.01
N LEU A 270 21.31 0.34 10.93
CA LEU A 270 19.94 0.18 11.40
C LEU A 270 19.21 -0.89 10.57
N ALA A 271 19.40 -0.92 9.24
CA ALA A 271 18.85 -1.98 8.40
C ALA A 271 19.32 -3.37 8.85
N GLY A 272 20.60 -3.52 9.22
CA GLY A 272 21.15 -4.77 9.74
C GLY A 272 20.53 -5.20 11.07
N ILE A 273 20.27 -4.25 11.98
CA ILE A 273 19.56 -4.52 13.25
C ILE A 273 18.12 -4.99 12.96
N LEU A 274 17.40 -4.26 12.11
CA LEU A 274 16.01 -4.58 11.74
C LEU A 274 15.92 -5.96 11.06
N GLN A 275 16.85 -6.28 10.15
CA GLN A 275 16.89 -7.56 9.45
C GLN A 275 17.14 -8.73 10.41
N ARG A 276 18.07 -8.60 11.36
CA ARG A 276 18.34 -9.64 12.37
C ARG A 276 17.13 -9.89 13.27
N THR A 277 16.43 -8.84 13.69
CA THR A 277 15.21 -8.96 14.50
C THR A 277 14.08 -9.62 13.70
N LEU A 278 13.90 -9.24 12.43
CA LEU A 278 12.92 -9.88 11.56
C LEU A 278 13.24 -11.36 11.35
N GLN A 279 14.49 -11.71 11.08
CA GLN A 279 14.94 -13.09 10.93
C GLN A 279 14.54 -13.91 12.16
N ARG A 280 14.90 -13.46 13.36
CA ARG A 280 14.53 -14.13 14.62
C ARG A 280 13.02 -14.35 14.76
N ARG A 281 12.21 -13.37 14.35
CA ARG A 281 10.74 -13.44 14.43
C ARG A 281 10.18 -14.47 13.45
N VAL A 282 10.65 -14.46 12.21
CA VAL A 282 10.21 -15.38 11.16
C VAL A 282 10.66 -16.81 11.47
N THR A 283 11.90 -17.01 11.93
CA THR A 283 12.39 -18.34 12.33
C THR A 283 11.62 -18.90 13.53
N ASN A 284 11.25 -18.07 14.50
CA ASN A 284 10.42 -18.53 15.64
C ASN A 284 8.99 -18.92 15.21
N LYS A 285 8.45 -18.28 14.17
CA LYS A 285 7.13 -18.62 13.62
C LYS A 285 7.17 -19.91 12.81
N VAL A 286 8.20 -20.07 11.98
CA VAL A 286 8.39 -21.23 11.13
C VAL A 286 9.09 -22.30 11.98
N LYS A 287 8.33 -23.14 12.69
CA LYS A 287 8.79 -24.19 13.63
C LYS A 287 9.83 -25.20 13.08
N SER A 288 10.27 -25.09 11.83
CA SER A 288 11.34 -25.87 11.23
C SER A 288 12.70 -25.16 11.36
N ARG A 289 13.80 -25.88 11.07
CA ARG A 289 15.15 -25.28 10.90
C ARG A 289 15.20 -24.37 9.68
N PHE A 290 14.49 -23.25 9.74
CA PHE A 290 14.54 -22.21 8.73
C PHE A 290 15.74 -21.32 9.05
N ASP A 291 16.79 -21.42 8.26
CA ASP A 291 17.94 -20.52 8.32
C ASP A 291 18.04 -19.79 6.99
N PRO A 292 17.34 -18.64 6.83
CA PRO A 292 17.33 -17.92 5.57
C PRO A 292 18.73 -17.37 5.28
N GLN A 293 19.30 -17.77 4.14
CA GLN A 293 20.63 -17.32 3.73
C GLN A 293 20.58 -15.96 3.02
N SER A 294 19.41 -15.56 2.54
CA SER A 294 19.21 -14.29 1.82
C SER A 294 18.00 -13.49 2.34
N LEU A 295 18.04 -12.18 2.09
CA LEU A 295 16.91 -11.28 2.36
C LEU A 295 15.69 -11.67 1.51
N GLU A 296 15.94 -12.15 0.29
CA GLU A 296 14.94 -12.67 -0.64
C GLU A 296 14.18 -13.85 -0.05
N GLU A 297 14.87 -14.86 0.48
CA GLU A 297 14.24 -15.98 1.18
C GLU A 297 13.47 -15.52 2.43
N LEU A 298 14.08 -14.66 3.26
CA LEU A 298 13.42 -14.12 4.44
C LEU A 298 12.10 -13.41 4.09
N SER A 299 12.10 -12.65 2.99
CA SER A 299 10.91 -11.89 2.55
C SER A 299 9.77 -12.77 2.05
N GLN A 300 10.04 -13.99 1.57
CA GLN A 300 9.00 -14.90 1.10
C GLN A 300 8.15 -15.46 2.24
N HIS A 301 8.75 -15.57 3.43
CA HIS A 301 8.11 -16.11 4.63
C HIS A 301 7.66 -15.04 5.63
N ALA A 302 8.13 -13.80 5.46
CA ALA A 302 7.70 -12.66 6.27
C ALA A 302 6.40 -12.05 5.73
N LEU A 303 5.49 -11.69 6.64
CA LEU A 303 4.33 -10.86 6.33
C LEU A 303 4.64 -9.39 6.64
N TRP A 304 3.92 -8.47 6.01
CA TRP A 304 4.09 -7.04 6.33
C TRP A 304 3.80 -6.73 7.81
N ALA A 305 2.88 -7.48 8.43
CA ALA A 305 2.63 -7.42 9.86
C ALA A 305 3.90 -7.69 10.70
N ASP A 306 4.75 -8.63 10.27
CA ASP A 306 6.02 -8.92 10.96
C ASP A 306 6.99 -7.74 10.90
N ILE A 307 6.96 -6.95 9.82
CA ILE A 307 7.73 -5.70 9.71
C ILE A 307 7.23 -4.65 10.69
N ILE A 308 5.91 -4.50 10.82
CA ILE A 308 5.33 -3.53 11.74
C ILE A 308 5.67 -3.89 13.18
N ASP A 309 5.53 -5.16 13.54
CA ASP A 309 5.87 -5.61 14.88
C ASP A 309 7.37 -5.48 15.17
N MET A 310 8.22 -5.86 14.21
CA MET A 310 9.67 -5.69 14.31
C MET A 310 10.06 -4.22 14.46
N ALA A 311 9.48 -3.33 13.66
CA ALA A 311 9.73 -1.90 13.74
C ALA A 311 9.27 -1.33 15.09
N THR A 312 8.13 -1.80 15.60
CA THR A 312 7.61 -1.41 16.93
C THR A 312 8.57 -1.89 18.02
N GLU A 313 9.03 -3.13 17.97
CA GLU A 313 9.98 -3.70 18.92
C GLU A 313 11.32 -2.96 18.91
N VAL A 314 11.89 -2.68 17.74
CA VAL A 314 13.25 -2.11 17.61
C VAL A 314 13.27 -0.59 17.74
N LEU A 315 12.32 0.11 17.11
CA LEU A 315 12.34 1.57 16.98
C LEU A 315 11.54 2.28 18.08
N VAL A 316 10.52 1.62 18.65
CA VAL A 316 9.63 2.23 19.66
C VAL A 316 9.95 1.66 21.04
N VAL A 317 9.83 0.34 21.22
CA VAL A 317 9.98 -0.32 22.53
C VAL A 317 11.44 -0.33 22.98
N ASN A 318 12.37 -0.75 22.12
CA ASN A 318 13.79 -0.83 22.42
C ASN A 318 14.60 0.38 21.93
N LYS A 319 13.96 1.56 21.81
CA LYS A 319 14.58 2.78 21.28
C LYS A 319 15.95 3.08 21.87
N LEU A 320 16.08 3.02 23.21
CA LEU A 320 17.34 3.32 23.91
C LEU A 320 18.45 2.30 23.60
N LYS A 321 18.10 1.00 23.53
CA LYS A 321 19.06 -0.07 23.20
C LYS A 321 19.51 0.04 21.75
N THR A 322 18.59 0.34 20.84
CA THR A 322 18.92 0.56 19.42
C THR A 322 19.80 1.80 19.26
N ALA A 323 19.52 2.89 19.97
CA ALA A 323 20.38 4.08 19.96
C ALA A 323 21.80 3.77 20.44
N GLN A 324 21.95 3.00 21.54
CA GLN A 324 23.26 2.55 22.03
C GLN A 324 24.01 1.67 21.01
N LEU A 325 23.30 0.79 20.30
CA LEU A 325 23.90 -0.05 19.25
C LEU A 325 24.36 0.78 18.04
N LEU A 326 23.63 1.83 17.68
CA LEU A 326 24.00 2.76 16.60
C LEU A 326 25.11 3.74 16.99
N SER A 327 25.33 3.97 18.29
CA SER A 327 26.44 4.78 18.79
C SER A 327 27.77 4.01 18.87
N ARG A 328 27.72 2.68 18.82
CA ARG A 328 28.89 1.80 19.02
C ARG A 328 29.48 1.28 17.70
N SER A 329 28.80 1.49 16.57
CA SER A 329 29.27 1.16 15.21
C SER A 329 30.03 2.30 14.58
#